data_AF-A0A9D1A495-F1
#
_entry.id   AF-A0A9D1A495-F1
#
_cell.length_a   1.000
_cell.length_b   1.000
_cell.length_c   1.000
_cell.angle_alpha   90.00
_cell.angle_beta   90.00
_cell.angle_gamma   90.00
#
_symmetry.space_group_name_H-M   'P 1'
#
loop_
_entity.id
_entity.type
_entity.pdbx_description
1 polymer ?
#
loop_
_entity_poly.entity_id
_entity_poly.type
_entity_poly.pdbx_seq_one_letter_code
_entity_poly.pdbx_strand_id
1 'polypeptide(L)'
;MDLQAYPIWKNRKFFGAVLISRDVTALHHLDQELRRRTGTVYRDSGKTYEKALLQDGPLTDQVHAFERQVILRELEKNDWNRTQTMETLEISRRTFYRKCAELGIKEEKERAQDD
;
A
#
# COMPACT_ATOMS: atom_id res chain seq x y z
N MET A 1 4.59 -23.86 -8.33
CA MET A 1 4.85 -22.40 -8.22
C MET A 1 5.40 -21.98 -9.57
N ASP A 2 4.53 -21.49 -10.45
CA ASP A 2 4.92 -21.15 -11.83
C ASP A 2 5.41 -19.72 -11.86
N LEU A 3 6.72 -19.57 -11.73
CA LEU A 3 7.39 -18.29 -11.85
C LEU A 3 7.98 -18.21 -13.26
N GLN A 4 7.48 -17.27 -14.07
CA GLN A 4 7.96 -17.08 -15.44
C GLN A 4 8.71 -15.75 -15.55
N ALA A 5 9.96 -15.83 -16.01
CA ALA A 5 10.81 -14.69 -16.28
C ALA A 5 10.90 -14.44 -17.79
N TYR A 6 10.70 -13.20 -18.20
CA TYR A 6 10.68 -12.77 -19.59
C TYR A 6 11.76 -11.73 -19.84
N PRO A 7 12.68 -11.93 -20.80
CA PRO A 7 13.74 -10.97 -21.08
C PRO A 7 13.18 -9.71 -21.78
N ILE A 8 13.72 -8.54 -21.41
CA ILE A 8 13.47 -7.25 -22.06
C ILE A 8 14.67 -6.91 -22.93
N TRP A 9 14.39 -6.63 -24.19
CA TRP A 9 15.39 -6.25 -25.18
C TRP A 9 15.13 -4.81 -25.64
N LYS A 10 16.19 -4.00 -25.78
CA LYS A 10 16.10 -2.67 -26.40
C LYS A 10 17.24 -2.51 -27.40
N ASN A 11 16.91 -2.14 -28.65
CA ASN A 11 17.88 -1.99 -29.74
C ASN A 11 18.80 -3.23 -29.90
N ARG A 12 18.23 -4.44 -29.83
CA ARG A 12 18.93 -5.75 -29.84
C ARG A 12 19.94 -5.95 -28.70
N LYS A 13 20.01 -5.05 -27.72
CA LYS A 13 20.80 -5.19 -26.50
C LYS A 13 19.89 -5.67 -25.37
N PHE A 14 20.35 -6.68 -24.63
CA PHE A 14 19.68 -7.12 -23.41
C PHE A 14 19.60 -5.97 -22.42
N PHE A 15 18.39 -5.68 -21.93
CA PHE A 15 18.12 -4.56 -21.04
C PHE A 15 17.70 -5.01 -19.63
N GLY A 16 17.08 -6.18 -19.49
CA GLY A 16 16.67 -6.73 -18.20
C GLY A 16 15.72 -7.91 -18.35
N ALA A 17 15.01 -8.26 -17.28
CA ALA A 17 13.94 -9.26 -17.30
C ALA A 17 12.75 -8.80 -16.45
N VAL A 18 11.53 -9.13 -16.89
CA VAL A 18 10.29 -8.99 -16.12
C VAL A 18 9.92 -10.34 -15.55
N LEU A 19 9.50 -10.35 -14.28
CA LEU A 19 8.97 -11.52 -13.61
C LEU A 19 7.47 -11.34 -13.39
N ILE A 20 6.67 -12.37 -13.72
CA ILE A 20 5.23 -12.35 -13.46
C ILE A 20 4.86 -13.58 -12.64
N SER A 21 4.22 -13.36 -11.48
CA SER A 21 3.67 -14.42 -10.63
C SER A 21 2.15 -14.25 -10.52
N ARG A 22 1.41 -15.36 -10.57
CA ARG A 22 -0.03 -15.40 -10.29
C ARG A 22 -0.36 -15.49 -8.79
N ASP A 23 0.63 -15.75 -7.96
CA ASP A 23 0.51 -15.84 -6.51
C ASP A 23 1.33 -14.72 -5.86
N VAL A 24 0.67 -13.93 -5.00
CA VAL A 24 1.24 -12.74 -4.35
C VAL A 24 2.10 -13.13 -3.14
N THR A 25 1.80 -14.24 -2.46
CA THR A 25 2.57 -14.75 -1.32
C THR A 25 3.96 -15.19 -1.75
N ALA A 26 4.01 -15.82 -2.93
CA ALA A 26 5.22 -16.22 -3.64
C ALA A 26 6.15 -15.03 -3.96
N LEU A 27 5.58 -13.86 -4.24
CA LEU A 27 6.31 -12.65 -4.63
C LEU A 27 7.04 -12.03 -3.43
N HIS A 28 6.42 -12.07 -2.24
CA HIS A 28 7.00 -11.52 -1.00
C HIS A 28 8.29 -12.22 -0.58
N HIS A 29 8.29 -13.56 -0.58
CA HIS A 29 9.49 -14.34 -0.25
C HIS A 29 10.63 -14.06 -1.23
N LEU A 30 10.29 -13.85 -2.51
CA LEU A 30 11.27 -13.58 -3.54
C LEU A 30 11.84 -12.15 -3.45
N ASP A 31 11.00 -11.14 -3.19
CA ASP A 31 11.47 -9.76 -2.97
C ASP A 31 12.44 -9.69 -1.78
N GLN A 32 12.11 -10.37 -0.68
CA GLN A 32 12.98 -10.43 0.49
C GLN A 32 14.33 -11.07 0.17
N GLU A 33 14.34 -12.17 -0.58
CA GLU A 33 15.57 -12.86 -0.96
C GLU A 33 16.41 -12.04 -1.95
N LEU A 34 15.78 -11.35 -2.90
CA LEU A 34 16.46 -10.46 -3.84
C LEU A 34 17.10 -9.26 -3.13
N ARG A 35 16.40 -8.64 -2.15
CA ARG A 35 16.95 -7.57 -1.32
C ARG A 35 18.16 -8.02 -0.51
N ARG A 36 18.09 -9.23 0.07
CA ARG A 36 19.20 -9.82 0.83
C ARG A 36 20.44 -10.06 -0.04
N ARG A 37 20.25 -10.52 -1.28
CA ARG A 37 21.37 -10.94 -2.15
C ARG A 37 22.00 -9.82 -2.97
N THR A 38 21.25 -8.80 -3.39
CA THR A 38 21.72 -7.88 -4.45
C THR A 38 22.11 -6.48 -3.99
N GLY A 39 21.81 -6.08 -2.75
CA GLY A 39 22.30 -4.84 -2.13
C GLY A 39 22.00 -3.51 -2.86
N THR A 40 21.34 -3.54 -4.03
CA THR A 40 21.25 -2.40 -4.95
C THR A 40 19.84 -2.28 -5.48
N VAL A 41 19.38 -1.03 -5.52
CA VAL A 41 18.01 -0.56 -5.78
C VAL A 41 17.44 -1.13 -7.08
N TYR A 42 16.41 -1.96 -6.95
CA TYR A 42 15.43 -2.23 -8.00
C TYR A 42 14.81 -0.87 -8.39
N ARG A 43 15.21 -0.30 -9.53
CA ARG A 43 14.59 0.94 -10.06
C ARG A 43 13.27 0.54 -10.72
N ASP A 44 12.29 0.32 -9.86
CA ASP A 44 10.89 0.11 -10.21
C ASP A 44 10.35 1.39 -10.87
N SER A 45 10.23 1.37 -12.20
CA SER A 45 9.52 2.38 -12.97
C SER A 45 8.05 1.95 -13.09
N GLY A 46 7.28 2.22 -12.04
CA GLY A 46 5.83 1.98 -11.98
C GLY A 46 5.51 0.62 -11.33
N LYS A 47 5.46 0.55 -10.00
CA LYS A 47 4.41 1.15 -9.19
C LYS A 47 4.69 0.91 -7.70
N THR A 48 4.48 1.98 -6.93
CA THR A 48 4.54 2.21 -5.47
C THR A 48 3.75 1.23 -4.56
N TYR A 49 3.58 -0.05 -4.91
CA TYR A 49 2.61 -0.92 -4.23
C TYR A 49 3.12 -1.76 -3.06
N GLU A 50 4.44 -1.93 -2.85
CA GLU A 50 4.90 -2.85 -1.78
C GLU A 50 5.81 -2.23 -0.72
N LYS A 51 6.46 -1.09 -0.97
CA LYS A 51 7.52 -0.64 -0.04
C LYS A 51 7.04 0.12 1.20
N ALA A 52 5.74 0.39 1.34
CA ALA A 52 5.20 1.20 2.44
C ALA A 52 4.25 0.45 3.39
N LEU A 53 3.95 -0.83 3.13
CA LEU A 53 2.80 -1.50 3.75
C LEU A 53 3.13 -2.55 4.81
N LEU A 54 4.37 -3.01 4.91
CA LEU A 54 4.77 -3.97 5.93
C LEU A 54 5.51 -3.23 7.05
N GLN A 55 4.76 -2.82 8.07
CA GLN A 55 5.35 -2.46 9.35
C GLN A 55 5.65 -3.74 10.15
N ASP A 56 6.84 -3.83 10.73
CA ASP A 56 7.18 -4.91 11.65
C ASP A 56 6.37 -4.76 12.95
N GLY A 57 5.65 -5.81 13.36
CA GLY A 57 4.82 -5.80 14.57
C GLY A 57 3.72 -6.87 14.57
N PRO A 58 2.92 -6.98 15.64
CA PRO A 58 1.72 -7.83 15.68
C PRO A 58 0.76 -7.58 14.49
N LEU A 59 0.06 -8.63 14.03
CA LEU A 59 -0.90 -8.52 12.93
C LEU A 59 -1.95 -7.42 13.14
N THR A 60 -2.40 -7.23 14.38
CA THR A 60 -3.33 -6.17 14.77
C THR A 60 -2.80 -4.79 14.39
N ASP A 61 -1.52 -4.51 14.66
CA ASP A 61 -0.91 -3.22 14.38
C ASP A 61 -0.72 -3.02 12.87
N GLN A 62 -0.36 -4.09 12.15
CA GLN A 62 -0.26 -4.07 10.69
C GLN A 62 -1.62 -3.79 10.04
N VAL A 63 -2.69 -4.45 10.51
CA VAL A 63 -4.06 -4.22 10.05
C VAL A 63 -4.48 -2.79 10.34
N HIS A 64 -4.21 -2.27 11.55
CA HIS A 64 -4.53 -0.88 11.89
C HIS A 64 -3.80 0.12 10.99
N ALA A 65 -2.50 -0.10 10.74
CA ALA A 65 -1.71 0.76 9.87
C ALA A 65 -2.28 0.79 8.43
N PHE A 66 -2.61 -0.39 7.89
CA PHE A 66 -3.23 -0.52 6.57
C PHE A 66 -4.61 0.17 6.52
N GLU A 67 -5.48 -0.11 7.48
CA GLU A 67 -6.82 0.47 7.54
C GLU A 67 -6.76 2.00 7.64
N ARG A 68 -5.84 2.52 8.45
CA ARG A 68 -5.63 3.97 8.59
C ARG A 68 -5.22 4.60 7.27
N GLN A 69 -4.30 3.97 6.56
CA GLN A 69 -3.83 4.47 5.26
C GLN A 69 -4.94 4.48 4.21
N VAL A 70 -5.75 3.41 4.14
CA VAL A 70 -6.86 3.32 3.20
C VAL A 70 -7.90 4.40 3.48
N ILE A 71 -8.30 4.58 4.74
CA ILE A 71 -9.30 5.58 5.11
C ILE A 71 -8.79 7.00 4.81
N LEU A 72 -7.54 7.32 5.15
CA LEU A 72 -6.96 8.64 4.85
C LEU A 72 -6.86 8.92 3.36
N ARG A 73 -6.43 7.93 2.57
CA ARG A 73 -6.34 8.06 1.12
C ARG A 73 -7.69 8.36 0.48
N GLU A 74 -8.75 7.65 0.91
CA GLU A 74 -10.08 7.89 0.36
C GLU A 74 -10.71 9.19 0.90
N LEU A 75 -10.38 9.61 2.12
CA LEU A 75 -10.73 10.93 2.63
C LEU A 75 -10.09 12.04 1.77
N GLU A 76 -8.79 11.97 1.51
CA GLU A 76 -8.07 12.95 0.69
C GLU A 76 -8.63 13.02 -0.74
N LYS A 77 -8.90 11.89 -1.38
CA LYS A 77 -9.49 11.83 -2.73
C LYS A 77 -10.89 12.42 -2.81
N ASN A 78 -11.67 12.32 -1.74
CA ASN A 78 -13.04 12.80 -1.67
C ASN A 78 -13.14 14.18 -1.01
N ASP A 79 -12.05 14.96 -0.97
CA ASP A 79 -12.02 16.29 -0.34
C ASP A 79 -12.53 16.29 1.11
N TRP A 80 -12.21 15.24 1.86
CA TRP A 80 -12.66 14.98 3.23
C TRP A 80 -14.18 14.82 3.39
N ASN A 81 -14.91 14.56 2.31
CA ASN A 81 -16.33 14.24 2.35
C ASN A 81 -16.55 12.83 2.92
N ARG A 82 -16.91 12.77 4.21
CA ARG A 82 -17.14 11.52 4.94
C ARG A 82 -18.27 10.67 4.33
N THR A 83 -19.36 11.28 3.86
CA THR A 83 -20.47 10.52 3.25
C THR A 83 -20.00 9.83 1.98
N GLN A 84 -19.35 10.57 1.09
CA GLN A 84 -18.77 10.03 -0.15
C GLN A 84 -17.71 8.96 0.16
N THR A 85 -16.90 9.17 1.19
CA THR A 85 -15.88 8.22 1.61
C THR A 85 -16.47 6.93 2.16
N MET A 86 -17.56 7.02 2.95
CA MET A 86 -18.28 5.83 3.45
C MET A 86 -18.89 5.02 2.30
N GLU A 87 -19.44 5.69 1.29
CA GLU A 87 -19.96 5.06 0.08
C GLU A 87 -18.83 4.41 -0.72
N THR A 88 -17.71 5.10 -0.92
CA THR A 88 -16.54 4.61 -1.65
C THR A 88 -15.90 3.39 -0.97
N LEU A 89 -15.86 3.40 0.36
CA LEU A 89 -15.33 2.28 1.17
C LEU A 89 -16.36 1.16 1.39
N GLU A 90 -17.62 1.35 0.98
CA GLU A 90 -18.73 0.40 1.19
C GLU A 90 -18.90 -0.04 2.66
N ILE A 91 -18.67 0.87 3.61
CA ILE A 91 -18.82 0.58 5.05
C ILE A 91 -19.91 1.41 5.70
N SER A 92 -20.56 0.82 6.71
CA SER A 92 -21.59 1.51 7.48
C SER A 92 -21.03 2.74 8.21
N ARG A 93 -21.89 3.73 8.43
CA ARG A 93 -21.56 4.91 9.25
C ARG A 93 -20.98 4.56 10.61
N ARG A 94 -21.57 3.57 11.29
CA ARG A 94 -21.09 3.08 12.60
C ARG A 94 -19.67 2.52 12.50
N THR A 95 -19.41 1.71 11.47
CA THR A 95 -18.09 1.10 11.24
C THR A 95 -17.04 2.16 10.93
N PHE A 96 -17.39 3.15 10.09
CA PHE A 96 -16.49 4.23 9.71
C PHE A 96 -16.04 5.04 10.93
N TYR A 97 -16.99 5.53 11.74
CA TYR A 97 -16.65 6.32 12.93
C TYR A 97 -15.92 5.52 13.99
N ARG A 98 -16.27 4.24 14.18
CA ARG A 98 -15.53 3.34 15.08
C ARG A 98 -14.06 3.21 14.64
N LYS A 99 -13.81 2.92 13.36
CA LYS A 99 -12.46 2.83 12.81
C LYS A 99 -11.70 4.15 12.92
N CYS A 100 -12.33 5.28 12.64
CA CYS A 100 -11.67 6.59 12.80
C CYS A 100 -11.22 6.84 14.24
N ALA A 101 -12.04 6.46 15.23
CA ALA A 101 -11.71 6.58 16.64
C ALA A 101 -10.58 5.62 17.05
N GLU A 102 -10.64 4.36 16.62
CA GLU A 102 -9.61 3.33 16.87
C GLU A 102 -8.25 3.70 16.25
N LEU A 103 -8.26 4.35 15.09
CA LEU A 103 -7.06 4.66 14.29
C LEU A 103 -6.53 6.09 14.50
N GLY A 104 -7.15 6.86 15.40
CA GLY A 104 -6.73 8.22 15.72
C GLY A 104 -6.84 9.21 14.54
N ILE A 105 -7.81 9.00 13.64
CA ILE A 105 -8.05 9.88 12.49
C ILE A 105 -8.86 11.09 12.99
N LYS A 106 -8.17 12.17 13.38
CA LYS A 106 -8.76 13.48 13.72
C LYS A 106 -8.72 14.42 12.53
N GLU A 107 -9.69 15.33 12.49
CA GLU A 107 -9.91 16.26 11.37
C GLU A 107 -8.86 17.39 11.39
N GLU A 108 -8.36 17.79 10.22
CA GLU A 108 -7.47 18.97 10.06
C GLU A 108 -8.14 20.26 10.57
N LYS A 109 -9.48 20.31 10.60
CA LYS A 109 -10.27 21.46 11.07
C LYS A 109 -10.12 21.79 12.56
N GLU A 110 -9.63 20.87 13.39
CA GLU A 110 -9.31 21.15 14.81
C GLU A 110 -7.92 21.77 15.00
N ARG A 111 -7.05 21.84 13.98
CA ARG A 111 -5.71 22.46 14.10
C ARG A 111 -5.69 23.98 13.90
N ALA A 112 -6.78 24.59 13.44
CA ALA A 112 -6.84 26.02 13.12
C ALA A 112 -7.70 26.84 14.11
N GLN A 113 -8.02 26.30 15.29
CA GLN A 113 -8.82 26.99 16.32
C GLN A 113 -8.10 27.14 17.68
N ASP A 114 -6.81 26.78 17.74
CA ASP A 114 -5.93 26.98 18.90
C ASP A 114 -4.78 27.98 18.60
N ASP A 115 -4.99 28.95 17.68
CA ASP A 115 -4.10 30.11 17.45
C ASP A 115 -4.82 31.43 17.78
#